data_AF-A0A7C5GC89-F1
#
_entry.id   AF-A0A7C5GC89-F1
#
_cell.length_a   1.000
_cell.length_b   1.000
_cell.length_c   1.000
_cell.angle_alpha   90.00
_cell.angle_beta   90.00
_cell.angle_gamma   90.00
#
_symmetry.space_group_name_H-M   'P 1'
#
loop_
_entity.id
_entity.type
_entity.pdbx_description
1 polymer ?
#
loop_
_entity_poly.entity_id
_entity_poly.type
_entity_poly.pdbx_seq_one_letter_code
_entity_poly.pdbx_strand_id
1 'polypeptide(L)'
;MQKNFHLSNVITIILYKQGFKRASVQLATIDNQRNSTLYNFKVGDIEHLYLTADMPITTIKELSYDKQNKSIYENEQPSLFYLGINYKIGDIYTNYTIDEFYRDLSIKAMMNISNKPTKSIGLGLGYHLTDGIEIFVARIWTQNENIIGESSGHTPTTTYGVSFDLNRGLEWVRNIYYH
;
A
#
# COMPACT_ATOMS: atom_id res chain seq x y z
N MET A 1 22.74 57.96 -9.80
CA MET A 1 23.89 57.13 -9.37
C MET A 1 23.33 55.91 -8.64
N GLN A 2 23.77 54.72 -9.02
CA GLN A 2 23.17 53.41 -8.70
C GLN A 2 23.35 52.98 -7.24
N LYS A 3 22.34 52.23 -6.76
CA LYS A 3 22.33 51.10 -5.81
C LYS A 3 23.13 51.19 -4.50
N ASN A 4 22.43 50.89 -3.40
CA ASN A 4 22.75 49.72 -2.57
C ASN A 4 21.53 49.34 -1.73
N PHE A 5 20.64 48.50 -2.29
CA PHE A 5 19.71 47.73 -1.47
C PHE A 5 20.41 46.42 -1.11
N HIS A 6 20.94 46.37 0.11
CA HIS A 6 21.34 45.12 0.73
C HIS A 6 20.07 44.34 1.06
N LEU A 7 19.71 43.38 0.22
CA LEU A 7 18.78 42.33 0.61
C LEU A 7 19.60 41.31 1.42
N SER A 8 19.55 41.46 2.74
CA SER A 8 19.97 40.42 3.66
C SER A 8 19.05 39.21 3.44
N ASN A 9 19.57 38.14 2.84
CA ASN A 9 18.89 36.86 2.81
C ASN A 9 18.82 36.32 4.24
N VAL A 10 17.77 36.69 4.97
CA VAL A 10 17.46 36.12 6.28
C VAL A 10 16.87 34.73 6.02
N ILE A 11 17.72 33.71 6.00
CA ILE A 11 17.28 32.32 6.07
C ILE A 11 16.74 32.11 7.48
N THR A 12 15.42 32.20 7.63
CA THR A 12 14.75 31.91 8.91
C THR A 12 14.61 30.40 9.00
N ILE A 13 15.48 29.76 9.78
CA ILE A 13 15.36 28.34 10.12
C ILE A 13 14.34 28.26 11.25
N ILE A 14 13.09 27.96 10.92
CA ILE A 14 12.05 27.67 11.92
C ILE A 14 12.29 26.25 12.40
N LEU A 15 12.94 26.10 13.56
CA LEU A 15 13.02 24.84 14.27
C LEU A 15 11.65 24.55 14.90
N TYR A 16 10.78 23.92 14.11
CA TYR A 16 9.48 23.45 14.59
C TYR A 16 9.68 22.18 15.42
N LYS A 17 9.52 22.30 16.74
CA LYS A 17 9.45 21.13 17.62
C LYS A 17 8.03 20.58 17.53
N GLN A 18 7.82 19.66 16.59
CA GLN A 18 6.50 19.12 16.29
C GLN A 18 6.00 18.22 17.43
N GLY A 19 4.85 18.56 18.01
CA GLY A 19 4.11 17.70 18.95
C GLY A 19 3.10 16.76 18.28
N PHE A 20 3.06 16.74 16.94
CA PHE A 20 2.18 15.88 16.13
C PHE A 20 2.98 14.75 15.48
N LYS A 21 2.41 13.54 15.38
CA LYS A 21 3.10 12.41 14.74
C LYS A 21 3.46 12.65 13.27
N ARG A 22 2.63 13.40 12.52
CA ARG A 22 2.91 13.84 11.13
C ARG A 22 2.06 15.01 10.68
N ALA A 23 2.55 15.84 9.75
CA ALA A 23 1.81 16.92 9.11
C ALA A 23 2.14 17.05 7.61
N SER A 24 1.19 17.61 6.85
CA SER A 24 1.41 18.04 5.46
C SER A 24 1.60 19.55 5.44
N VAL A 25 2.76 20.01 4.99
CA VAL A 25 3.08 21.44 4.84
C VAL A 25 3.02 21.78 3.37
N GLN A 26 2.16 22.72 3.00
CA GLN A 26 2.13 23.26 1.64
C GLN A 26 2.89 24.58 1.61
N LEU A 27 3.89 24.68 0.75
CA LEU A 27 4.57 25.92 0.44
C LEU A 27 4.07 26.43 -0.90
N ALA A 28 3.38 27.57 -0.89
CA ALA A 28 3.01 28.28 -2.09
C ALA A 28 4.08 29.34 -2.40
N THR A 29 4.77 29.20 -3.52
CA THR A 29 5.65 30.26 -4.05
C THR A 29 4.95 30.97 -5.18
N ILE A 30 4.88 32.30 -5.11
CA ILE A 30 4.33 33.13 -6.17
C ILE A 30 5.51 33.80 -6.87
N ASP A 31 5.67 33.57 -8.17
CA ASP A 31 6.71 34.22 -8.95
C ASP A 31 6.35 35.70 -9.28
N ASN A 32 7.29 36.43 -9.88
CA ASN A 32 7.07 37.81 -10.30
C ASN A 32 5.99 37.97 -11.38
N GLN A 33 5.56 36.87 -12.02
CA GLN A 33 4.50 36.81 -13.02
C GLN A 33 3.15 36.38 -12.41
N ARG A 34 3.06 36.23 -11.08
CA ARG A 34 1.91 35.74 -10.32
C ARG A 34 1.55 34.26 -10.56
N ASN A 35 2.46 33.47 -11.12
CA ASN A 35 2.27 32.02 -11.18
C ASN A 35 2.53 31.44 -9.79
N SER A 36 1.59 30.63 -9.30
CA SER A 36 1.73 29.90 -8.05
C SER A 36 2.26 28.49 -8.29
N THR A 37 3.40 28.16 -7.69
CA THR A 37 3.87 26.77 -7.58
C THR A 37 3.60 26.28 -6.16
N LEU A 38 2.94 25.14 -6.04
CA LEU A 38 2.64 24.49 -4.78
C LEU A 38 3.61 23.33 -4.55
N TYR A 39 4.32 23.38 -3.43
CA TYR A 39 5.16 22.28 -2.96
C TYR A 39 4.51 21.64 -1.75
N ASN A 40 4.26 20.34 -1.81
CA ASN A 40 3.66 19.58 -0.72
C ASN A 40 4.76 18.77 -0.03
N PHE A 41 5.00 19.05 1.25
CA PHE A 41 5.95 18.34 2.09
C PHE A 41 5.20 17.52 3.13
N LYS A 42 5.61 16.27 3.33
CA LYS A 42 5.20 15.47 4.49
C LYS A 42 6.32 15.58 5.53
N VAL A 43 6.01 16.10 6.71
CA VAL A 43 6.97 16.31 7.81
C VAL A 43 6.50 15.56 9.05
N GLY A 44 7.43 14.95 9.77
CA GLY A 44 7.18 14.13 10.95
C GLY A 44 7.99 12.85 10.92
N ASP A 45 7.67 11.94 11.84
CA ASP A 45 8.37 10.67 11.96
C ASP A 45 8.08 9.75 10.76
N ILE A 46 8.95 8.76 10.57
CA ILE A 46 8.78 7.72 9.55
C ILE A 46 7.54 6.89 9.86
N GLU A 47 6.72 6.62 8.85
CA GLU A 47 5.59 5.71 8.98
C GLU A 47 5.83 4.46 8.13
N HIS A 48 5.63 3.30 8.77
CA HIS A 48 5.86 1.99 8.16
C HIS A 48 4.56 1.26 7.85
N LEU A 49 3.50 1.52 8.62
CA LEU A 49 2.25 0.79 8.57
C LEU A 49 1.24 1.45 7.64
N TYR A 50 0.63 0.66 6.76
CA TYR A 50 -0.38 1.14 5.82
C TYR A 50 -1.33 0.01 5.41
N LEU A 51 -2.51 0.40 4.93
CA LEU A 51 -3.56 -0.53 4.50
C LEU A 51 -3.63 -0.58 2.98
N THR A 52 -3.88 -1.77 2.43
CA THR A 52 -4.00 -1.95 0.99
C THR A 52 -5.27 -2.70 0.61
N ALA A 53 -5.80 -2.40 -0.57
CA ALA A 53 -6.65 -3.34 -1.31
C ALA A 53 -5.76 -4.14 -2.25
N ASP A 54 -5.70 -5.45 -2.04
CA ASP A 54 -4.83 -6.34 -2.78
C ASP A 54 -5.66 -7.11 -3.81
N MET A 55 -5.26 -7.02 -5.07
CA MET A 55 -5.88 -7.69 -6.20
C MET A 55 -4.93 -8.76 -6.74
N PRO A 56 -5.22 -10.05 -6.52
CA PRO A 56 -4.51 -11.15 -7.16
C PRO A 56 -4.54 -11.01 -8.69
N ILE A 57 -3.39 -11.15 -9.34
CA ILE A 57 -3.30 -11.34 -10.79
C ILE A 57 -3.32 -12.85 -11.02
N THR A 58 -4.50 -13.39 -11.25
CA THR A 58 -4.71 -14.83 -11.46
C THR A 58 -4.14 -15.27 -12.81
N THR A 59 -2.97 -15.91 -12.80
CA THR A 59 -2.51 -16.79 -13.91
C THR A 59 -2.38 -18.25 -13.48
N ILE A 60 -2.47 -18.53 -12.17
CA ILE A 60 -2.39 -19.88 -11.62
C ILE A 60 -3.75 -20.18 -11.00
N LYS A 61 -4.53 -21.02 -11.70
CA LYS A 61 -5.81 -21.53 -11.23
C LYS A 61 -5.63 -22.11 -9.83
N GLU A 62 -6.46 -21.72 -8.87
CA GLU A 62 -6.44 -22.32 -7.53
C GLU A 62 -6.80 -23.80 -7.67
N LEU A 63 -5.81 -24.68 -7.46
CA LEU A 63 -5.98 -26.12 -7.54
C LEU A 63 -6.27 -26.66 -6.14
N SER A 64 -7.48 -27.16 -5.95
CA SER A 64 -7.91 -27.84 -4.73
C SER A 64 -7.75 -29.36 -4.91
N TYR A 65 -7.23 -30.03 -3.88
CA TYR A 65 -7.06 -31.48 -3.91
C TYR A 65 -8.24 -32.18 -3.21
N ASP A 66 -9.00 -32.97 -3.97
CA ASP A 66 -10.02 -33.85 -3.43
C ASP A 66 -9.39 -35.19 -3.00
N LYS A 67 -9.39 -35.45 -1.69
CA LYS A 67 -8.90 -36.72 -1.13
C LYS A 67 -9.82 -37.91 -1.42
N GLN A 68 -11.12 -37.71 -1.62
CA GLN A 68 -12.08 -38.79 -1.90
C GLN A 68 -11.94 -39.29 -3.34
N ASN A 69 -11.95 -38.36 -4.30
CA ASN A 69 -11.85 -38.70 -5.72
C ASN A 69 -10.40 -38.80 -6.23
N LYS A 70 -9.41 -38.52 -5.37
CA LYS A 70 -7.98 -38.42 -5.71
C LYS A 70 -7.74 -37.50 -6.93
N SER A 71 -8.57 -36.48 -7.08
CA SER A 71 -8.55 -35.58 -8.23
C SER A 71 -8.24 -34.16 -7.80
N ILE A 72 -7.56 -33.43 -8.67
CA ILE A 72 -7.34 -31.99 -8.52
C ILE A 72 -8.48 -31.28 -9.25
N TYR A 73 -9.19 -30.39 -8.57
CA TYR A 73 -10.24 -29.57 -9.17
C TYR A 73 -9.91 -28.08 -9.05
N GLU A 74 -10.41 -27.30 -10.00
CA GLU A 74 -10.26 -25.85 -10.02
C GLU A 74 -11.28 -25.21 -9.07
N ASN A 75 -10.82 -24.30 -8.21
CA ASN A 75 -11.68 -23.60 -7.28
C ASN A 75 -12.53 -22.55 -8.03
N GLU A 76 -13.85 -22.67 -8.00
CA GLU A 76 -14.77 -21.87 -8.83
C GLU A 76 -14.92 -20.40 -8.39
N GLN A 77 -14.44 -20.02 -7.20
CA GLN A 77 -14.56 -18.65 -6.68
C GLN A 77 -13.25 -18.15 -6.02
N PRO A 78 -12.21 -17.80 -6.80
CA PRO A 78 -11.07 -17.09 -6.25
C PRO A 78 -11.54 -15.74 -5.68
N SER A 79 -11.09 -15.40 -4.48
CA SER A 79 -11.38 -14.07 -3.91
C SER A 79 -10.73 -13.01 -4.79
N LEU A 80 -11.57 -12.13 -5.37
CA LEU A 80 -11.11 -11.07 -6.27
C LEU A 80 -10.31 -9.98 -5.54
N PHE A 81 -10.53 -9.82 -4.22
CA PHE A 81 -9.88 -8.78 -3.42
C PHE A 81 -9.58 -9.25 -1.99
N TYR A 82 -8.48 -8.74 -1.45
CA TYR A 82 -8.08 -8.88 -0.05
C TYR A 82 -7.82 -7.49 0.56
N LEU A 83 -8.00 -7.39 1.87
CA LEU A 83 -7.52 -6.27 2.66
C LEU A 83 -6.15 -6.63 3.23
N GLY A 84 -5.17 -5.78 2.98
CA GLY A 84 -3.80 -5.93 3.46
C GLY A 84 -3.49 -5.00 4.61
N ILE A 85 -2.83 -5.54 5.65
CA ILE A 85 -2.11 -4.77 6.66
C ILE A 85 -0.63 -4.97 6.38
N ASN A 86 0.09 -3.87 6.16
CA ASN A 86 1.45 -3.92 5.64
C ASN A 86 2.41 -3.17 6.54
N TYR A 87 3.65 -3.64 6.59
CA TYR A 87 4.78 -2.94 7.20
C TYR A 87 5.87 -2.75 6.14
N LYS A 88 6.12 -1.52 5.73
CA LYS A 88 7.22 -1.12 4.83
C LYS A 88 8.51 -0.94 5.64
N ILE A 89 9.65 -1.42 5.13
CA ILE A 89 10.94 -1.23 5.80
C ILE A 89 11.32 0.25 5.89
N GLY A 90 11.10 1.00 4.81
CA GLY A 90 11.23 2.45 4.75
C GLY A 90 9.95 3.20 5.09
N ASP A 91 9.94 4.48 4.77
CA ASP A 91 8.80 5.38 4.90
C ASP A 91 7.81 5.20 3.74
N ILE A 92 6.52 5.15 4.06
CA ILE A 92 5.43 4.97 3.08
C ILE A 92 5.23 6.19 2.16
N TYR A 93 5.77 7.36 2.50
CA TYR A 93 5.67 8.58 1.68
C TYR A 93 6.96 8.98 0.99
N THR A 94 8.01 8.16 1.12
CA THR A 94 9.31 8.42 0.50
C THR A 94 9.52 7.43 -0.64
N ASN A 95 9.89 7.97 -1.81
CA ASN A 95 10.38 7.20 -2.94
C ASN A 95 11.90 7.13 -2.84
N TYR A 96 12.42 5.92 -2.69
CA TYR A 96 13.85 5.68 -2.50
C TYR A 96 14.56 5.51 -3.85
N THR A 97 15.87 5.76 -3.85
CA THR A 97 16.69 5.50 -5.03
C THR A 97 16.99 4.01 -5.15
N ILE A 98 17.52 3.58 -6.30
CA ILE A 98 17.82 2.17 -6.57
C ILE A 98 18.83 1.58 -5.58
N ASP A 99 19.72 2.41 -5.03
CA ASP A 99 20.72 2.01 -4.02
C ASP A 99 20.08 1.69 -2.65
N GLU A 100 18.84 2.13 -2.44
CA GLU A 100 18.06 1.91 -1.22
C GLU A 100 16.81 1.05 -1.46
N PHE A 101 16.78 0.24 -2.52
CA PHE A 101 15.60 -0.55 -2.93
C PHE A 101 14.97 -1.40 -1.81
N TYR A 102 15.77 -1.86 -0.84
CA TYR A 102 15.28 -2.66 0.28
C TYR A 102 14.31 -1.88 1.18
N ARG A 103 14.37 -0.54 1.17
CA ARG A 103 13.43 0.32 1.89
C ARG A 103 12.03 0.32 1.26
N ASP A 104 11.92 -0.09 0.00
CA ASP A 104 10.63 -0.25 -0.70
C ASP A 104 10.02 -1.64 -0.55
N LEU A 105 10.68 -2.55 0.18
CA LEU A 105 10.11 -3.85 0.56
C LEU A 105 9.13 -3.72 1.71
N SER A 106 8.09 -4.56 1.68
CA SER A 106 7.09 -4.66 2.74
C SER A 106 6.79 -6.10 3.13
N ILE A 107 6.39 -6.29 4.38
CA ILE A 107 5.76 -7.53 4.86
C ILE A 107 4.26 -7.28 4.92
N LYS A 108 3.48 -8.23 4.43
CA LYS A 108 2.03 -8.10 4.25
C LYS A 108 1.28 -9.23 4.95
N ALA A 109 0.22 -8.88 5.68
CA ALA A 109 -0.80 -9.78 6.14
C ALA A 109 -2.12 -9.48 5.42
N MET A 110 -2.76 -10.50 4.86
CA MET A 110 -3.94 -10.37 3.99
C MET A 110 -5.13 -11.08 4.61
N MET A 111 -6.32 -10.51 4.44
CA MET A 111 -7.59 -11.14 4.79
C MET A 111 -8.64 -10.90 3.70
N ASN A 112 -9.49 -11.88 3.48
CA ASN A 112 -10.54 -11.78 2.48
C ASN A 112 -11.59 -10.73 2.90
N ILE A 113 -12.04 -9.90 1.95
CA ILE A 113 -13.02 -8.81 2.20
C ILE A 113 -14.48 -9.33 2.21
N SER A 114 -14.74 -10.57 1.78
CA SER A 114 -16.07 -11.16 1.75
C SER A 114 -16.69 -11.35 3.15
N ASN A 115 -17.96 -11.77 3.18
CA ASN A 115 -18.78 -11.96 4.39
C ASN A 115 -18.15 -12.85 5.49
N LYS A 116 -17.08 -13.60 5.20
CA LYS A 116 -16.37 -14.43 6.17
C LYS A 116 -14.85 -14.22 6.02
N PRO A 117 -14.28 -13.17 6.62
CA PRO A 117 -12.87 -12.78 6.42
C PRO A 117 -11.86 -13.85 6.82
N THR A 118 -12.20 -14.66 7.83
CA THR A 118 -11.34 -15.73 8.34
C THR A 118 -11.24 -16.93 7.41
N LYS A 119 -12.07 -17.00 6.34
CA LYS A 119 -11.99 -18.09 5.36
C LYS A 119 -10.72 -18.07 4.55
N SER A 120 -10.10 -16.91 4.36
CA SER A 120 -8.88 -16.83 3.59
C SER A 120 -8.00 -15.73 4.14
N ILE A 121 -6.85 -16.18 4.65
CA ILE A 121 -5.82 -15.33 5.23
C ILE A 121 -4.51 -15.57 4.49
N GLY A 122 -3.66 -14.57 4.41
CA GLY A 122 -2.38 -14.69 3.73
C GLY A 122 -1.25 -13.94 4.41
N LEU A 123 -0.04 -14.38 4.13
CA LEU A 123 1.19 -13.68 4.48
C LEU A 123 2.05 -13.54 3.23
N GLY A 124 2.65 -12.38 3.04
CA GLY A 124 3.40 -12.09 1.83
C GLY A 124 4.46 -11.02 1.97
N LEU A 125 5.11 -10.77 0.84
CA LEU A 125 6.06 -9.69 0.64
C LEU A 125 5.56 -8.80 -0.49
N GLY A 126 5.76 -7.49 -0.32
CA GLY A 126 5.45 -6.49 -1.32
C GLY A 126 6.67 -5.66 -1.70
N TYR A 127 6.62 -5.05 -2.88
CA TYR A 127 7.58 -4.08 -3.38
C TYR A 127 6.86 -2.86 -3.97
N HIS A 128 7.13 -1.68 -3.41
CA HIS A 128 6.56 -0.43 -3.88
C HIS A 128 7.17 -0.03 -5.23
N LEU A 129 6.31 0.13 -6.24
CA LEU A 129 6.73 0.58 -7.58
C LEU A 129 6.67 2.11 -7.70
N THR A 130 5.61 2.69 -7.17
CA THR A 130 5.33 4.13 -7.21
C THR A 130 4.37 4.48 -6.07
N ASP A 131 4.11 5.77 -5.87
CA ASP A 131 3.20 6.26 -4.85
C ASP A 131 1.82 5.58 -4.94
N GLY A 132 1.54 4.73 -3.95
CA GLY A 132 0.24 4.05 -3.79
C GLY A 132 0.05 2.76 -4.58
N ILE A 133 1.07 2.28 -5.32
CA ILE A 133 1.01 1.02 -6.07
C ILE A 133 2.18 0.12 -5.68
N GLU A 134 1.86 -1.12 -5.33
CA GLU A 134 2.81 -2.16 -4.96
C GLU A 134 2.52 -3.45 -5.74
N ILE A 135 3.57 -4.22 -6.05
CA ILE A 135 3.44 -5.62 -6.46
C ILE A 135 3.70 -6.55 -5.29
N PHE A 136 3.02 -7.69 -5.21
CA PHE A 136 3.19 -8.61 -4.10
C PHE A 136 3.27 -10.08 -4.54
N VAL A 137 3.87 -10.88 -3.65
CA VAL A 137 3.77 -12.33 -3.63
C VAL A 137 3.36 -12.77 -2.23
N ALA A 138 2.37 -13.65 -2.14
CA ALA A 138 1.82 -14.10 -0.86
C ALA A 138 1.51 -15.58 -0.86
N ARG A 139 1.59 -16.19 0.32
CA ARG A 139 1.02 -17.51 0.61
C ARG A 139 -0.34 -17.29 1.26
N ILE A 140 -1.39 -17.77 0.63
CA ILE A 140 -2.78 -17.63 1.07
C ILE A 140 -3.30 -19.00 1.50
N TRP A 141 -3.93 -19.08 2.66
CA TRP A 141 -4.58 -20.27 3.18
C TRP A 141 -6.09 -20.08 3.12
N THR A 142 -6.74 -20.79 2.20
CA THR A 142 -8.19 -20.72 2.03
C THR A 142 -8.85 -21.96 2.63
N GLN A 143 -9.87 -21.76 3.46
CA GLN A 143 -10.69 -22.80 4.04
C GLN A 143 -11.55 -23.45 2.95
N ASN A 144 -11.49 -24.78 2.85
CA ASN A 144 -12.30 -25.51 1.88
C ASN A 144 -13.76 -25.59 2.37
N GLU A 145 -14.70 -25.16 1.54
CA GLU A 145 -16.14 -25.41 1.75
C GLU A 145 -16.57 -26.58 0.88
N ASN A 146 -17.32 -27.52 1.46
CA ASN A 146 -17.91 -28.71 0.81
C ASN A 146 -16.96 -29.87 0.51
N ILE A 147 -16.53 -30.58 1.55
CA ILE A 147 -16.34 -32.04 1.42
C ILE A 147 -17.23 -32.71 2.46
N ILE A 148 -18.24 -33.43 1.98
CA ILE A 148 -19.12 -34.24 2.81
C ILE A 148 -18.26 -35.28 3.52
N GLY A 149 -18.08 -35.13 4.84
CA GLY A 149 -17.67 -36.23 5.70
C GLY A 149 -16.30 -36.19 6.40
N GLU A 150 -15.43 -35.17 6.28
CA GLU A 150 -14.39 -34.87 7.30
C GLU A 150 -13.44 -33.70 6.95
N SER A 151 -13.00 -33.02 8.02
CA SER A 151 -11.88 -32.06 8.17
C SER A 151 -11.98 -30.72 7.41
N SER A 152 -12.23 -29.66 8.17
CA SER A 152 -11.93 -28.25 7.87
C SER A 152 -10.44 -28.03 7.58
N GLY A 153 -9.99 -28.39 6.37
CA GLY A 153 -8.63 -28.16 5.89
C GLY A 153 -8.47 -26.78 5.27
N HIS A 154 -7.25 -26.24 5.33
CA HIS A 154 -6.85 -25.07 4.56
C HIS A 154 -6.00 -25.51 3.36
N THR A 155 -6.28 -24.95 2.19
CA THR A 155 -5.49 -25.14 0.97
C THR A 155 -4.51 -23.97 0.83
N PRO A 156 -3.19 -24.23 0.85
CA PRO A 156 -2.20 -23.17 0.74
C PRO A 156 -1.84 -22.88 -0.73
N THR A 157 -2.11 -21.67 -1.19
CA THR A 157 -1.84 -21.20 -2.56
C THR A 157 -0.79 -20.10 -2.56
N THR A 158 0.13 -20.11 -3.51
CA THR A 158 1.03 -18.96 -3.76
C THR A 158 0.40 -18.05 -4.79
N THR A 159 0.23 -16.78 -4.44
CA THR A 159 -0.49 -15.78 -5.22
C THR A 159 0.41 -14.59 -5.50
N TYR A 160 0.31 -14.04 -6.69
CA TYR A 160 0.97 -12.80 -7.11
C TYR A 160 -0.10 -11.77 -7.41
N GLY A 161 0.19 -10.48 -7.23
CA GLY A 161 -0.79 -9.46 -7.55
C GLY A 161 -0.29 -8.03 -7.39
N VAL A 162 -1.25 -7.11 -7.44
CA VAL A 162 -1.04 -5.67 -7.27
C VAL A 162 -1.84 -5.19 -6.07
N SER A 163 -1.21 -4.35 -5.25
CA SER A 163 -1.79 -3.72 -4.07
C SER A 163 -2.00 -2.24 -4.34
N PHE A 164 -3.11 -1.69 -3.86
CA PHE A 164 -3.41 -0.25 -3.88
C PHE A 164 -3.48 0.30 -2.45
N ASP A 165 -2.70 1.34 -2.15
CA ASP A 165 -2.72 2.01 -0.84
C ASP A 165 -4.07 2.71 -0.61
N LEU A 166 -4.77 2.28 0.44
CA LEU A 166 -6.09 2.82 0.79
C LEU A 166 -6.02 4.24 1.34
N ASN A 167 -4.94 4.64 2.00
CA ASN A 167 -4.76 6.01 2.47
C ASN A 167 -4.72 6.97 1.28
N ARG A 168 -4.02 6.58 0.21
CA ARG A 168 -3.95 7.34 -1.04
C ARG A 168 -5.25 7.29 -1.84
N GLY A 169 -5.88 6.11 -1.90
CA GLY A 169 -7.19 5.95 -2.52
C GLY A 169 -8.24 6.90 -1.91
N LEU A 170 -8.26 7.04 -0.58
CA LEU A 170 -9.17 7.97 0.10
C LEU A 170 -8.86 9.44 -0.21
N GLU A 171 -7.58 9.82 -0.31
CA GLU A 171 -7.18 11.17 -0.76
C GLU A 171 -7.69 11.46 -2.19
N TRP A 172 -7.63 10.48 -3.10
CA TRP A 172 -8.17 10.62 -4.46
C TRP A 172 -9.69 10.78 -4.49
N VAL A 173 -10.43 9.94 -3.77
CA VAL A 173 -11.90 10.06 -3.69
C VAL A 173 -12.29 11.43 -3.12
N ARG A 174 -11.58 11.91 -2.10
CA ARG A 174 -11.81 13.24 -1.55
C ARG A 174 -11.62 14.33 -2.60
N ASN A 175 -10.54 14.29 -3.37
CA ASN A 175 -10.27 15.32 -4.37
C ASN A 175 -11.30 15.33 -5.52
N ILE A 176 -11.93 14.19 -5.84
CA ILE A 176 -13.00 14.11 -6.84
C ILE A 176 -14.31 14.72 -6.33
N TYR A 177 -14.65 14.53 -5.05
CA TYR A 177 -15.92 15.00 -4.47
C TYR A 177 -15.95 16.48 -4.07
N TYR A 178 -14.79 17.13 -3.95
CA TYR A 178 -14.66 18.55 -3.61
C TYR A 178 -14.26 19.43 -4.82
N HIS A 179 -14.49 18.93 -6.03
CA HIS A 179 -14.49 19.68 -7.29
C HIS A 179 -15.86 19.54 -7.95
#